data_AF-A0A434TL22-F1
#
_entry.id   AF-A0A434TL22-F1
#
_cell.length_a   1.000
_cell.length_b   1.000
_cell.length_c   1.000
_cell.angle_alpha   90.00
_cell.angle_beta   90.00
_cell.angle_gamma   90.00
#
_symmetry.space_group_name_H-M   'P 1'
#
loop_
_entity.id
_entity.type
_entity.pdbx_description
1 polymer ?
#
loop_
_entity_poly.entity_id
_entity_poly.type
_entity_poly.pdbx_seq_one_letter_code
_entity_poly.pdbx_strand_id
1 'polypeptide(L)' 'FSWSEWADALSAEVKKPDAASDGHDYYEHWLSALEKLLATKGVAGKHEIDALSAAWERAAHATPHGKPILLENDPGL' A
#
# COMPACT_ATOMS: atom_id res chain seq x y z
N PHE A 1 -1.89 -13.33 -8.07
CA PHE A 1 -3.00 -13.00 -8.98
C PHE A 1 -2.47 -12.94 -10.41
N SER A 2 -3.32 -13.14 -11.41
CA SER A 2 -2.95 -13.02 -12.83
C SER A 2 -2.95 -11.56 -13.29
N TRP A 3 -2.50 -11.33 -14.53
CA TRP A 3 -2.54 -9.97 -15.10
C TRP A 3 -3.95 -9.47 -15.40
N SER A 4 -4.89 -10.38 -15.72
CA SER A 4 -6.30 -10.01 -15.91
C SER A 4 -6.95 -9.58 -14.59
N GLU A 5 -6.70 -10.33 -13.51
CA GLU A 5 -7.19 -9.97 -12.17
C GLU A 5 -6.65 -8.61 -11.71
N TRP A 6 -5.39 -8.32 -12.03
CA TRP A 6 -4.80 -7.00 -11.79
C TRP A 6 -5.49 -5.89 -12.60
N ALA A 7 -5.64 -6.08 -13.91
CA ALA A 7 -6.24 -5.11 -14.79
C ALA A 7 -7.69 -4.77 -14.38
N ASP A 8 -8.47 -5.78 -13.98
CA ASP A 8 -9.84 -5.60 -13.49
C ASP A 8 -9.87 -4.82 -12.17
N ALA A 9 -9.02 -5.20 -11.20
CA ALA A 9 -8.95 -4.52 -9.91
C ALA A 9 -8.53 -3.05 -10.04
N LEU A 10 -7.45 -2.77 -10.79
CA LEU A 10 -6.97 -1.41 -11.01
C LEU A 10 -8.01 -0.57 -11.76
N SER A 11 -8.63 -1.14 -12.81
CA SER A 11 -9.67 -0.45 -13.57
C SER A 11 -10.87 -0.05 -12.71
N ALA A 12 -11.22 -0.87 -11.71
CA ALA A 12 -12.31 -0.55 -10.80
C ALA A 12 -11.98 0.65 -9.89
N GLU A 13 -10.72 0.78 -9.45
CA GLU A 13 -10.29 1.91 -8.61
C GLU A 13 -10.20 3.21 -9.40
N VAL A 14 -9.52 3.20 -10.57
CA VAL A 14 -9.33 4.43 -11.38
C VAL A 14 -10.62 4.95 -12.03
N LYS A 15 -11.69 4.14 -12.07
CA LYS A 15 -13.02 4.55 -12.60
C LYS A 15 -13.95 5.08 -11.51
N LYS A 16 -13.52 5.16 -10.26
CA LYS A 16 -14.38 5.67 -9.21
C LYS A 16 -14.75 7.14 -9.48
N PRO A 17 -15.96 7.57 -9.09
CA PRO A 17 -16.45 8.93 -9.38
C PRO A 17 -15.61 10.06 -8.76
N ASP A 18 -14.86 9.76 -7.71
CA ASP A 18 -14.00 10.68 -6.98
C ASP A 18 -12.55 10.70 -7.49
N ALA A 19 -12.23 9.91 -8.52
CA ALA A 19 -10.89 9.90 -9.11
C ALA A 19 -10.53 11.27 -9.71
N ALA A 20 -9.32 11.74 -9.43
CA ALA A 20 -8.85 13.03 -9.87
C ALA A 20 -8.76 13.08 -11.40
N SER A 21 -9.31 14.13 -12.00
CA SER A 21 -9.30 14.30 -13.46
C SER A 21 -7.89 14.48 -14.05
N ASP A 22 -6.95 14.97 -13.24
CA ASP A 22 -5.53 15.12 -13.60
C ASP A 22 -4.67 13.91 -13.18
N GLY A 23 -5.27 12.93 -12.48
CA GLY A 23 -4.63 11.67 -12.10
C GLY A 23 -3.59 11.77 -10.97
N HIS A 24 -3.59 12.84 -10.17
CA HIS A 24 -2.63 12.96 -9.06
C HIS A 24 -2.83 11.88 -7.98
N ASP A 25 -4.00 11.25 -7.93
CA ASP A 25 -4.39 10.17 -7.01
C ASP A 25 -4.18 8.76 -7.60
N TYR A 26 -3.51 8.66 -8.76
CA TYR A 26 -3.32 7.40 -9.46
C TYR A 26 -2.58 6.36 -8.59
N TYR A 27 -1.61 6.81 -7.79
CA TYR A 27 -0.85 5.90 -6.92
C TYR A 27 -1.72 5.33 -5.80
N GLU A 28 -2.63 6.13 -5.26
CA GLU A 28 -3.59 5.76 -4.24
C GLU A 28 -4.59 4.73 -4.77
N HIS A 29 -5.08 4.90 -6.01
CA HIS A 29 -5.92 3.90 -6.68
C HIS A 29 -5.15 2.61 -6.97
N TRP A 30 -3.89 2.72 -7.40
CA TRP A 30 -3.01 1.58 -7.61
C TRP A 30 -2.81 0.78 -6.32
N LEU A 31 -2.54 1.47 -5.21
CA LEU A 31 -2.31 0.86 -3.92
C LEU A 31 -3.58 0.18 -3.40
N SER A 32 -4.72 0.88 -3.47
CA SER A 32 -6.02 0.33 -3.07
C SER A 32 -6.38 -0.95 -3.86
N ALA A 33 -6.09 -1.00 -5.17
CA ALA A 33 -6.30 -2.19 -5.99
C ALA A 33 -5.44 -3.36 -5.51
N LEU A 34 -4.16 -3.11 -5.22
CA LEU A 34 -3.24 -4.14 -4.73
C LEU A 34 -3.67 -4.68 -3.36
N GLU A 35 -3.98 -3.80 -2.40
CA GLU A 35 -4.41 -4.19 -1.06
C GLU A 35 -5.67 -5.07 -1.11
N LYS A 36 -6.66 -4.70 -1.95
CA LYS A 36 -7.87 -5.49 -2.15
C LYS A 36 -7.59 -6.87 -2.74
N LEU A 37 -6.66 -6.97 -3.69
CA LEU A 37 -6.27 -8.25 -4.27
C LEU A 37 -5.57 -9.14 -3.23
N LEU A 38 -4.65 -8.58 -2.43
CA LEU A 38 -3.97 -9.32 -1.36
C LEU A 38 -4.98 -9.85 -0.32
N ALA A 39 -5.94 -9.02 0.09
CA ALA A 39 -6.99 -9.40 1.03
C ALA A 39 -7.90 -10.50 0.45
N THR A 40 -8.34 -10.33 -0.80
CA THR A 40 -9.20 -11.32 -1.48
C THR A 40 -8.51 -12.67 -1.65
N LYS A 41 -7.18 -12.68 -1.82
CA LYS A 41 -6.38 -13.90 -1.95
C LYS A 41 -5.96 -14.48 -0.59
N GLY A 42 -6.29 -13.85 0.53
CA GLY A 42 -5.91 -14.30 1.87
C GLY A 42 -4.40 -14.19 2.14
N VAL A 43 -3.69 -13.31 1.43
CA VAL A 43 -2.24 -13.10 1.58
C VAL A 43 -1.94 -12.14 2.72
N ALA A 44 -2.67 -11.02 2.77
CA ALA A 44 -2.59 -10.02 3.83
C ALA A 44 -3.91 -9.26 3.91
N GLY A 45 -4.45 -9.11 5.11
CA GLY A 45 -5.62 -8.28 5.38
C GLY A 45 -5.26 -6.80 5.56
N LYS A 46 -6.27 -5.93 5.49
CA LYS A 46 -6.10 -4.49 5.71
C LYS A 46 -5.36 -4.17 7.01
N HIS A 47 -5.71 -4.83 8.10
CA HIS A 47 -5.07 -4.59 9.40
C HIS A 47 -3.57 -4.92 9.39
N GLU A 48 -3.17 -6.00 8.73
CA GLU A 48 -1.76 -6.40 8.62
C GLU A 48 -0.97 -5.41 7.77
N ILE A 49 -1.57 -4.95 6.66
CA ILE A 49 -0.99 -3.92 5.80
C ILE A 49 -0.85 -2.60 6.56
N ASP A 50 -1.90 -2.14 7.24
CA ASP A 50 -1.90 -0.90 8.02
C ASP A 50 -0.83 -0.96 9.14
N ALA A 51 -0.74 -2.09 9.85
CA ALA A 51 0.24 -2.29 10.90
C ALA A 51 1.68 -2.27 10.37
N LEU A 52 1.93 -2.94 9.24
CA LEU A 52 3.26 -3.00 8.62
C LEU A 52 3.67 -1.63 8.05
N SER A 53 2.75 -0.90 7.42
CA SER A 53 2.98 0.46 6.93
C SER A 53 3.35 1.40 8.08
N ALA A 54 2.60 1.34 9.19
CA ALA A 54 2.90 2.14 10.37
C ALA A 54 4.25 1.76 11.01
N ALA A 55 4.63 0.47 11.00
CA ALA A 55 5.94 0.03 11.47
C ALA A 55 7.08 0.60 10.61
N TRP A 56 6.93 0.57 9.29
CA TRP A 56 7.90 1.18 8.38
C TRP A 56 8.00 2.70 8.53
N GLU A 57 6.88 3.39 8.76
CA GLU A 57 6.87 4.83 9.04
C GLU A 57 7.67 5.15 10.31
N ARG A 58 7.40 4.42 11.41
CA ARG A 58 8.16 4.59 12.67
C ARG A 58 9.64 4.26 12.51
N ALA A 59 9.96 3.18 11.80
CA ALA A 59 11.34 2.82 11.47
C ALA A 59 12.06 3.92 10.69
N ALA A 60 11.40 4.51 9.69
CA ALA A 60 11.94 5.62 8.92
C ALA A 60 12.22 6.84 9.81
N HIS A 61 11.28 7.20 10.69
CA HIS A 61 11.45 8.30 11.65
C HIS A 61 12.58 8.06 12.66
N ALA A 62 12.78 6.83 13.11
CA ALA A 62 13.83 6.47 14.06
C ALA A 62 15.22 6.33 13.42
N THR A 63 15.31 6.26 12.09
CA THR A 63 16.57 6.06 11.36
C THR A 63 17.31 7.39 11.17
N PRO A 64 18.53 7.56 11.69
CA PRO A 64 19.33 8.76 11.44
C PRO A 64 19.64 8.94 9.95
N HIS A 65 19.74 10.19 9.49
CA HIS A 65 20.13 10.49 8.10
C HIS A 65 21.43 9.79 7.70
N GLY A 66 21.45 9.21 6.50
CA GLY A 66 22.60 8.47 5.97
C GLY A 66 22.72 7.03 6.48
N LYS A 67 21.74 6.53 7.24
CA LYS A 67 21.63 5.11 7.64
C LYS A 67 20.51 4.42 6.87
N PRO A 68 20.61 3.11 6.63
CA PRO A 68 19.52 2.35 6.00
C PRO A 68 18.30 2.29 6.91
N ILE A 69 17.12 2.46 6.33
CA ILE A 69 15.85 2.22 7.00
C ILE A 69 15.62 0.71 6.97
N LEU A 70 15.62 0.09 8.15
CA LEU A 70 15.35 -1.33 8.35
C LEU A 70 14.12 -1.45 9.25
N LEU A 71 13.32 -2.51 9.10
CA LEU A 71 12.10 -2.68 9.90
C LEU A 71 12.44 -2.78 11.40
N GLU A 72 13.61 -3.34 11.73
CA GLU A 72 14.17 -3.45 13.08
C GLU A 72 14.46 -2.09 13.74
N ASN A 73 14.44 -0.99 12.97
CA ASN A 73 14.57 0.35 13.52
C ASN A 73 13.23 0.86 14.11
N ASP A 74 12.11 0.13 13.94
CA ASP A 74 10.83 0.51 14.55
C ASP A 74 10.91 0.43 16.09
N PRO A 75 10.77 1.56 16.82
CA PRO A 75 10.80 1.58 18.28
C PRO A 75 9.59 0.91 18.95
N GLY A 76 8.56 0.55 18.18
CA GLY A 76 7.35 -0.13 18.67
C GLY A 76 7.36 -1.65 18.53
N LEU A 77 8.46 -2.24 18.04
CA LEU A 77 8.68 -3.69 18.03
C LEU A 77 9.05 -4.24 19.40
#